data_AF-A0A3D8Y9C8-F1
#
_entry.id   AF-A0A3D8Y9C8-F1
#
_cell.length_a   1.000
_cell.length_b   1.000
_cell.length_c   1.000
_cell.angle_alpha   90.00
_cell.angle_beta   90.00
_cell.angle_gamma   90.00
#
_symmetry.space_group_name_H-M   'P 1'
#
loop_
_entity.id
_entity.type
_entity.pdbx_description
1 polymer ?
#
loop_
_entity_poly.entity_id
_entity_poly.type
_entity_poly.pdbx_seq_one_letter_code
_entity_poly.pdbx_strand_id
1 'polypeptide(L)'
;MVLWHLRDLIWQSKPIDTDVELAIQDSALKPTLTPCVLLLTHRLVIGLPKVINLPDDELKKGYILLLHIFKRAYLRRFEDEKRFPGKWWYADLSDHEFVKSLLNGEGYS
;
A
#
# COMPACT_ATOMS: atom_id res chain seq x y z
N MET A 1 -16.90 1.11 -8.14
CA MET A 1 -16.47 2.47 -7.74
C MET A 1 -15.42 2.46 -6.63
N VAL A 2 -15.59 1.71 -5.52
CA VAL A 2 -14.66 1.69 -4.36
C VAL A 2 -13.23 1.20 -4.69
N LEU A 3 -13.08 0.25 -5.60
CA LEU A 3 -11.78 -0.35 -5.93
C LEU A 3 -10.79 0.60 -6.63
N TRP A 4 -11.29 1.62 -7.33
CA TRP A 4 -10.44 2.61 -8.00
C TRP A 4 -9.70 3.49 -6.99
N HIS A 5 -10.35 3.88 -5.90
CA HIS A 5 -9.68 4.62 -4.83
C HIS A 5 -8.63 3.77 -4.13
N LEU A 6 -8.92 2.48 -3.88
CA LEU A 6 -7.94 1.58 -3.27
C LEU A 6 -6.72 1.37 -4.19
N ARG A 7 -6.93 1.25 -5.51
CA ARG A 7 -5.84 1.24 -6.50
C ARG A 7 -4.94 2.47 -6.37
N ASP A 8 -5.55 3.65 -6.24
CA ASP A 8 -4.79 4.90 -6.16
C ASP A 8 -3.97 4.96 -4.87
N LEU A 9 -4.54 4.52 -3.75
CA LEU A 9 -3.81 4.38 -2.48
C LEU A 9 -2.64 3.39 -2.57
N ILE A 10 -2.84 2.26 -3.26
CA ILE A 10 -1.78 1.29 -3.55
C ILE A 10 -0.66 1.98 -4.33
N TRP A 11 -0.97 2.66 -5.44
CA TRP A 11 0.04 3.33 -6.26
C TRP A 11 0.77 4.45 -5.53
N GLN A 12 0.06 5.26 -4.74
CA GLN A 12 0.66 6.28 -3.89
C GLN A 12 1.62 5.67 -2.86
N SER A 13 1.38 4.43 -2.43
CA SER A 13 2.28 3.70 -1.52
C SER A 13 3.52 3.14 -2.22
N LYS A 14 3.69 3.36 -3.54
CA LYS A 14 4.82 2.90 -4.35
C LYS A 14 5.08 1.40 -4.19
N PRO A 15 4.11 0.54 -4.57
CA PRO A 15 4.17 -0.88 -4.30
C PRO A 15 5.27 -1.53 -5.13
N ILE A 16 5.86 -2.59 -4.62
CA ILE A 16 6.83 -3.44 -5.32
C ILE A 16 6.32 -4.87 -5.37
N ASP A 17 6.83 -5.69 -6.30
CA ASP A 17 6.30 -7.04 -6.52
C ASP A 17 6.39 -7.92 -5.25
N THR A 18 7.39 -7.72 -4.39
CA THR A 18 7.49 -8.43 -3.11
C THR A 18 6.37 -8.06 -2.11
N ASP A 19 5.79 -6.86 -2.19
CA ASP A 19 4.62 -6.50 -1.37
C ASP A 19 3.41 -7.38 -1.72
N VAL A 20 3.29 -7.76 -3.00
CA VAL A 20 2.20 -8.63 -3.48
C VAL A 20 2.36 -10.04 -2.96
N GLU A 21 3.56 -10.61 -3.04
CA GLU A 21 3.84 -11.96 -2.55
C GLU A 21 3.51 -12.07 -1.05
N LEU A 22 3.96 -11.08 -0.26
CA LEU A 22 3.65 -11.00 1.17
C LEU A 22 2.16 -10.76 1.43
N ALA A 23 1.50 -9.94 0.62
CA ALA A 23 0.06 -9.71 0.75
C ALA A 23 -0.78 -10.96 0.48
N ILE A 24 -0.40 -11.78 -0.51
CA ILE A 24 -1.07 -13.06 -0.78
C ILE A 24 -0.93 -13.99 0.42
N GLN A 25 0.28 -14.11 0.99
CA GLN A 25 0.53 -14.92 2.19
C GLN A 25 -0.30 -14.45 3.39
N ASP A 26 -0.34 -13.13 3.64
CA ASP A 26 -1.08 -12.55 4.77
C ASP A 26 -2.60 -12.62 4.64
N SER A 27 -3.10 -12.51 3.40
CA SER A 27 -4.54 -12.42 3.14
C SER A 27 -5.29 -13.72 3.43
N ALA A 28 -4.56 -14.81 3.72
CA ALA A 28 -5.09 -16.17 3.84
C ALA A 28 -5.87 -16.64 2.60
N LEU A 29 -5.72 -15.95 1.46
CA LEU A 29 -6.29 -16.34 0.19
C LEU A 29 -5.46 -17.46 -0.44
N LYS A 30 -6.12 -18.44 -1.05
CA LYS A 30 -5.41 -19.46 -1.83
C LYS A 30 -4.69 -18.78 -3.00
N PRO A 31 -3.38 -19.03 -3.24
CA PRO A 31 -2.66 -18.43 -4.36
C PRO A 31 -3.24 -18.76 -5.74
N THR A 32 -4.05 -19.81 -5.83
CA THR A 32 -4.74 -20.25 -7.05
C THR A 32 -6.01 -19.46 -7.37
N LEU A 33 -6.46 -18.56 -6.48
CA LEU A 33 -7.59 -17.69 -6.76
C LEU A 33 -7.24 -16.72 -7.88
N THR A 34 -8.21 -16.45 -8.76
CA THR A 34 -8.08 -15.56 -9.92
C THR A 34 -7.34 -14.24 -9.63
N PRO A 35 -7.69 -13.45 -8.58
CA PRO A 35 -6.96 -12.21 -8.30
C PRO A 35 -5.48 -12.44 -7.92
N CYS A 36 -5.16 -13.50 -7.19
CA CYS A 36 -3.78 -13.86 -6.84
C CYS A 36 -2.99 -14.28 -8.09
N VAL A 37 -3.58 -15.17 -8.92
CA VAL A 37 -2.96 -15.64 -10.16
C VAL A 37 -2.68 -14.48 -11.12
N LEU A 38 -3.63 -13.54 -11.27
CA LEU A 38 -3.45 -12.37 -12.13
C LEU A 38 -2.26 -11.51 -11.70
N LEU A 39 -2.05 -11.31 -10.40
CA LEU A 39 -0.93 -10.50 -9.89
C LEU A 39 0.41 -11.24 -9.91
N LEU A 40 0.40 -12.56 -9.69
CA LEU A 40 1.61 -13.38 -9.79
C LEU A 40 2.04 -13.57 -11.26
N THR A 41 1.09 -13.68 -12.17
CA THR A 41 1.36 -13.85 -13.61
C THR A 41 1.70 -12.52 -14.27
N HIS A 42 1.04 -11.45 -13.84
CA HIS A 42 1.22 -10.12 -14.38
C HIS A 42 1.64 -9.18 -13.27
N ARG A 43 2.90 -8.71 -13.33
CA ARG A 43 3.47 -7.69 -12.44
C ARG A 43 2.47 -6.58 -12.12
N LEU A 44 2.64 -5.92 -10.97
CA LEU A 44 1.70 -4.93 -10.42
C LEU A 44 1.06 -3.99 -11.46
N VAL A 45 1.87 -3.40 -12.35
CA VAL A 45 1.39 -2.44 -13.37
C VAL A 45 0.29 -3.02 -14.27
N ILE A 46 0.39 -4.30 -14.62
CA ILE A 46 -0.54 -4.99 -15.52
C ILE A 46 -1.59 -5.78 -14.73
N GLY A 47 -1.21 -6.39 -13.60
CA GLY A 47 -2.10 -7.23 -12.80
C GLY A 47 -3.16 -6.42 -12.06
N LEU A 48 -2.80 -5.27 -11.47
CA LEU A 48 -3.72 -4.47 -10.64
C LEU A 48 -4.97 -4.01 -11.42
N PRO A 49 -4.86 -3.45 -12.66
CA PRO A 49 -6.03 -3.12 -13.46
C PRO A 49 -6.91 -4.34 -13.80
N LYS A 50 -6.31 -5.51 -14.00
CA LYS A 50 -7.07 -6.74 -14.28
C LYS A 50 -7.89 -7.20 -13.07
N VAL A 51 -7.31 -7.13 -11.86
CA VAL A 51 -8.01 -7.47 -10.61
C VAL A 51 -9.20 -6.55 -10.36
N ILE A 52 -9.05 -5.25 -10.62
CA ILE A 52 -10.13 -4.26 -10.40
C ILE A 52 -11.32 -4.47 -11.33
N ASN A 53 -11.08 -5.03 -12.51
CA ASN A 53 -12.08 -5.30 -13.53
C ASN A 53 -12.63 -6.74 -13.47
N LEU A 54 -12.34 -7.51 -12.41
CA LEU A 54 -12.94 -8.83 -12.22
C LEU A 54 -14.47 -8.72 -12.04
N PRO A 55 -15.24 -9.77 -12.36
CA PRO A 55 -16.66 -9.79 -12.10
C PRO A 55 -16.97 -9.82 -10.59
N ASP A 56 -18.17 -9.36 -10.20
CA ASP A 56 -18.56 -9.08 -8.82
C ASP A 56 -18.42 -10.27 -7.84
N ASP A 57 -18.57 -11.49 -8.35
CA ASP A 57 -18.45 -12.75 -7.59
C ASP A 57 -17.00 -13.05 -7.15
N GLU A 58 -16.01 -12.60 -7.92
CA GLU A 58 -14.58 -12.66 -7.57
C GLU A 58 -14.08 -11.36 -6.92
N LEU A 59 -14.86 -10.28 -7.03
CA LEU A 59 -14.47 -8.93 -6.64
C LEU A 59 -14.29 -8.76 -5.12
N LYS A 60 -15.03 -9.52 -4.29
CA LYS A 60 -14.80 -9.55 -2.82
C LYS A 60 -13.41 -10.05 -2.46
N LYS A 61 -12.93 -11.10 -3.13
CA LYS A 61 -11.59 -11.66 -2.91
C LYS A 61 -10.52 -10.69 -3.42
N GLY A 62 -10.77 -10.08 -4.58
CA GLY A 62 -9.93 -9.00 -5.11
C GLY A 62 -9.79 -7.83 -4.15
N TYR A 63 -10.89 -7.38 -3.53
CA TYR A 63 -10.89 -6.30 -2.54
C TYR A 63 -10.03 -6.63 -1.31
N ILE A 64 -10.20 -7.84 -0.74
CA ILE A 64 -9.39 -8.30 0.40
C ILE A 64 -7.90 -8.30 0.04
N LEU A 65 -7.55 -8.84 -1.13
CA LEU A 65 -6.16 -8.88 -1.58
C LEU A 65 -5.58 -7.47 -1.75
N LEU A 66 -6.32 -6.57 -2.38
CA LEU A 66 -5.91 -5.18 -2.60
C LEU A 66 -5.69 -4.42 -1.28
N LEU A 67 -6.51 -4.68 -0.25
CA LEU A 67 -6.28 -4.12 1.09
C LEU A 67 -4.97 -4.61 1.71
N HIS A 68 -4.65 -5.89 1.54
CA HIS A 68 -3.39 -6.45 2.04
C HIS A 68 -2.18 -5.88 1.28
N ILE A 69 -2.30 -5.69 -0.04
CA ILE A 69 -1.26 -5.05 -0.86
C ILE A 69 -1.05 -3.61 -0.40
N PHE A 70 -2.14 -2.84 -0.22
CA PHE A 70 -2.07 -1.48 0.29
C PHE A 70 -1.36 -1.44 1.65
N LYS A 71 -1.79 -2.29 2.60
CA LYS A 71 -1.18 -2.38 3.93
C LYS A 71 0.32 -2.66 3.84
N ARG A 72 0.74 -3.63 3.02
CA ARG A 72 2.16 -4.01 2.90
C ARG A 72 3.00 -2.90 2.28
N ALA A 73 2.55 -2.33 1.16
CA ALA A 73 3.23 -1.23 0.50
C ALA A 73 3.32 0.01 1.41
N TYR A 74 2.22 0.35 2.10
CA TYR A 74 2.19 1.48 3.03
C TYR A 74 3.15 1.26 4.21
N LEU A 75 3.10 0.09 4.87
CA LEU A 75 3.95 -0.18 6.03
C LEU A 75 5.44 -0.19 5.66
N ARG A 76 5.81 -0.78 4.53
CA ARG A 76 7.19 -0.73 4.03
C ARG A 76 7.63 0.72 3.84
N ARG A 77 6.82 1.50 3.12
CA ARG A 77 7.12 2.91 2.87
C ARG A 77 7.16 3.75 4.16
N PHE A 78 6.29 3.46 5.12
CA PHE A 78 6.27 4.10 6.42
C PHE A 78 7.56 3.79 7.19
N GLU A 79 7.97 2.53 7.28
CA GLU A 79 9.21 2.14 7.96
C GLU A 79 10.44 2.79 7.33
N ASP A 80 10.47 2.89 6.00
CA ASP A 80 11.52 3.59 5.26
C ASP A 80 11.51 5.09 5.54
N GLU A 81 10.31 5.72 5.57
CA GLU A 81 10.18 7.18 5.57
C GLU A 81 10.03 7.84 6.95
N LYS A 82 9.60 7.12 7.99
CA LYS A 82 9.22 7.71 9.30
C LYS A 82 10.34 8.41 10.05
N ARG A 83 11.60 8.16 9.68
CA ARG A 83 12.78 8.79 10.29
C ARG A 83 13.28 10.00 9.51
N PHE A 84 12.72 10.31 8.33
CA PHE A 84 13.15 11.47 7.56
C PHE A 84 12.48 12.75 8.10
N PRO A 85 13.27 13.76 8.53
CA PRO A 85 12.72 15.03 9.01
C PRO A 85 11.77 15.69 8.00
N GLY A 86 12.10 15.59 6.70
CA GLY A 86 11.27 16.07 5.58
C GLY A 86 9.88 15.43 5.42
N LYS A 87 9.57 14.40 6.21
CA LYS A 87 8.34 13.60 6.12
C LYS A 87 7.51 13.71 7.39
N TRP A 88 7.24 14.94 7.82
CA TRP A 88 6.57 15.26 9.07
C TRP A 88 5.21 14.57 9.28
N TRP A 89 4.50 14.23 8.21
CA TRP A 89 3.22 13.52 8.29
C TRP A 89 3.34 12.07 8.80
N TYR A 90 4.56 11.53 8.93
CA TYR A 90 4.85 10.26 9.61
C TYR A 90 5.38 10.43 11.03
N ALA A 91 5.65 11.67 11.45
CA ALA A 91 6.20 11.95 12.76
C ALA A 91 5.12 11.92 13.84
N ASP A 92 5.55 11.77 15.09
CA ASP A 92 4.67 11.89 16.24
C ASP A 92 4.38 13.37 16.51
N LEU A 93 3.19 13.83 16.11
CA LEU A 93 2.76 15.22 16.33
C LEU A 93 2.35 15.50 17.79
N SER A 94 2.40 14.50 18.68
CA SER A 94 2.27 14.73 20.12
C SER A 94 3.59 15.11 20.80
N ASP A 95 4.74 14.95 20.12
CA ASP A 95 6.03 15.43 20.59
C ASP A 95 6.14 16.95 20.38
N HIS A 96 6.02 17.70 21.49
CA HIS A 96 6.08 19.16 21.49
C HIS A 96 7.42 19.71 20.99
N GLU A 97 8.55 19.02 21.24
CA GLU A 97 9.86 19.48 20.79
C GLU A 97 10.00 19.28 19.27
N PHE A 98 9.51 18.16 18.74
CA PHE A 98 9.44 17.94 17.29
C PHE A 98 8.55 18.97 16.59
N VAL A 99 7.35 19.25 17.14
CA VAL A 99 6.45 20.25 16.56
C VAL A 99 7.10 21.65 16.57
N LYS A 100 7.81 22.00 17.63
CA LYS A 100 8.51 23.28 17.74
C LYS A 100 9.64 23.40 16.71
N SER A 101 10.47 22.36 16.53
CA SER A 101 11.52 22.37 15.51
C SER A 101 10.93 22.49 14.09
N LEU A 102 9.78 21.84 13.85
CA LEU A 102 9.05 21.91 12.60
C LEU A 102 8.55 23.32 12.27
N LEU A 103 7.95 24.00 13.25
CA LEU A 103 7.43 25.36 13.07
C LEU A 103 8.55 26.41 12.93
N ASN A 104 9.71 26.15 13.53
CA ASN A 104 10.87 27.04 13.45
C ASN A 104 11.73 26.82 12.19
N GLY A 105 11.44 25.78 11.39
CA GLY A 105 12.22 25.43 10.20
C GLY A 105 13.58 24.79 10.50
N GLU A 106 13.85 24.43 11.75
CA GLU A 106 15.10 23.80 12.19
C GLU A 106 15.01 22.29 11.94
N GLY A 107 15.58 21.82 10.82
CA GLY A 107 15.57 20.38 10.47
C GLY A 107 15.16 20.04 9.03
N TYR A 108 14.87 21.05 8.21
CA TYR A 108 14.63 20.90 6.77
C TYR A 108 15.74 21.60 5.98
N SER A 109 16.86 20.91 5.77
CA SER A 109 17.91 21.31 4.82
C SER A 109 18.36 20.11 4.02
#